data_AF-A0A5C6F8S6-F1
#
_entry.id   AF-A0A5C6F8S6-F1
#
_cell.length_a   1.000
_cell.length_b   1.000
_cell.length_c   1.000
_cell.angle_alpha   90.00
_cell.angle_beta   90.00
_cell.angle_gamma   90.00
#
_symmetry.space_group_name_H-M   'P 1'
#
loop_
_entity.id
_entity.type
_entity.pdbx_description
1 polymer ?
#
loop_
_entity_poly.entity_id
_entity_poly.type
_entity_poly.pdbx_seq_one_letter_code
_entity_poly.pdbx_strand_id
1 'polypeptide(L)'
;MSDSQPDLLTDAPSDPAAKEVTEPSVISSGTGADDADDRTPAANEAPSISKSQRVRDYIAANPKARNKDIVTALGSFGIKVGDVASVKSKLRQHGDKPALKRRGRPKGPKKSESKVASDPKPAKSTAKPARPAMVSSTDATVGIDVLEQCVEFIRKAGGIDHAQNALDLIRRIRSL
;
A
#
# COMPACT_ATOMS: atom_id res chain seq x y z
N MET A 1 -6.04 -56.42 -35.18
CA MET A 1 -4.62 -56.48 -34.80
C MET A 1 -4.37 -55.35 -33.84
N SER A 2 -4.22 -55.73 -32.56
CA SER A 2 -3.48 -55.10 -31.48
C SER A 2 -3.76 -53.64 -31.10
N ASP A 3 -4.53 -53.52 -30.02
CA ASP A 3 -4.40 -52.54 -28.94
C ASP A 3 -2.94 -52.20 -28.59
N SER A 4 -2.68 -50.92 -28.37
CA SER A 4 -1.53 -50.46 -27.58
C SER A 4 -1.86 -49.11 -26.95
N GLN A 5 -2.45 -49.16 -25.76
CA GLN A 5 -2.24 -48.14 -24.75
C GLN A 5 -0.89 -48.39 -24.05
N PRO A 6 -0.12 -47.35 -23.74
CA PRO A 6 0.82 -47.42 -22.62
C PRO A 6 0.28 -46.68 -21.39
N ASP A 7 0.57 -47.35 -20.28
CA ASP A 7 0.13 -47.20 -18.91
C ASP A 7 0.32 -45.84 -18.22
N LEU A 8 -0.55 -45.67 -17.21
CA LEU A 8 -0.37 -44.85 -16.04
C LEU A 8 1.04 -44.98 -15.45
N LEU A 9 1.68 -43.86 -15.14
CA LEU A 9 2.60 -43.78 -14.00
C LEU A 9 2.26 -42.55 -13.16
N THR A 10 1.45 -42.80 -12.14
CA THR A 10 1.27 -41.95 -10.98
C THR A 10 2.55 -42.01 -10.14
N ASP A 11 3.27 -40.90 -10.01
CA ASP A 11 4.35 -40.79 -9.03
C ASP A 11 4.25 -39.44 -8.29
N ALA A 12 3.49 -39.48 -7.19
CA ALA A 12 3.69 -38.68 -5.99
C ALA A 12 3.83 -39.71 -4.86
N PRO A 13 4.58 -39.49 -3.75
CA PRO A 13 4.95 -38.22 -3.13
C PRO A 13 6.41 -38.15 -2.62
N SER A 14 6.93 -36.97 -2.25
CA SER A 14 7.99 -36.85 -1.24
C SER A 14 8.14 -35.41 -0.73
N ASP A 15 7.33 -35.09 0.28
CA ASP A 15 7.71 -34.17 1.36
C ASP A 15 8.42 -35.04 2.41
N PRO A 16 9.69 -34.76 2.78
CA PRO A 16 9.92 -34.36 4.18
C PRO A 16 11.19 -33.48 4.35
N ALA A 17 11.04 -32.21 4.70
CA ALA A 17 12.14 -31.46 5.30
C ALA A 17 11.64 -30.37 6.26
N ALA A 18 11.07 -30.83 7.38
CA ALA A 18 11.15 -30.09 8.62
C ALA A 18 12.62 -29.81 8.95
N LYS A 19 13.03 -28.54 8.89
CA LYS A 19 14.21 -28.04 9.59
C LYS A 19 13.75 -27.14 10.72
N GLU A 20 13.43 -27.80 11.82
CA GLU A 20 13.51 -27.25 13.16
C GLU A 20 15.00 -27.05 13.48
N VAL A 21 15.44 -25.79 13.64
CA VAL A 21 16.68 -25.46 14.33
C VAL A 21 16.37 -24.38 15.35
N THR A 22 16.38 -24.86 16.59
CA THR A 22 16.29 -24.24 17.89
C THR A 22 17.39 -23.18 18.14
N GLU A 23 16.94 -22.04 18.66
CA GLU A 23 17.57 -21.00 19.54
C GLU A 23 19.03 -20.52 19.36
N PRO A 24 19.28 -19.23 19.68
CA PRO A 24 19.77 -18.95 21.03
C PRO A 24 19.09 -17.77 21.75
N SER A 25 18.69 -18.02 23.01
CA SER A 25 19.11 -17.34 24.24
C SER A 25 19.29 -15.80 24.23
N VAL A 26 18.68 -15.15 25.24
CA VAL A 26 19.31 -14.29 26.28
C VAL A 26 18.30 -13.22 26.75
N ILE A 27 17.64 -13.55 27.86
CA ILE A 27 17.23 -12.70 28.99
C ILE A 27 17.84 -11.27 29.02
N SER A 28 16.97 -10.25 29.07
CA SER A 28 17.29 -9.00 29.75
C SER A 28 16.07 -8.50 30.52
N SER A 29 16.11 -8.76 31.81
CA SER A 29 15.25 -8.22 32.86
C SER A 29 15.55 -6.74 33.09
N GLY A 30 14.66 -5.87 32.65
CA GLY A 30 14.62 -4.46 33.05
C GLY A 30 13.49 -4.24 34.06
N THR A 31 13.74 -4.55 35.33
CA THR A 31 12.93 -4.09 36.47
C THR A 31 13.21 -2.62 36.72
N GLY A 32 12.32 -1.75 36.23
CA GLY A 32 12.15 -0.39 36.71
C GLY A 32 10.90 -0.33 37.57
N ALA A 33 11.11 -0.26 38.89
CA ALA A 33 10.09 0.12 39.86
C ALA A 33 9.77 1.62 39.73
N ASP A 34 8.68 2.02 40.38
CA ASP A 34 8.26 3.40 40.69
C ASP A 34 7.38 4.09 39.63
N ASP A 35 6.06 3.83 39.66
CA ASP A 35 5.10 4.79 40.19
C ASP A 35 3.69 4.17 40.27
N ALA A 36 3.04 4.38 41.41
CA ALA A 36 1.76 3.83 41.76
C ALA A 36 0.63 4.56 41.02
N ASP A 37 -0.11 3.86 40.19
CA ASP A 37 -1.48 4.26 39.86
C ASP A 37 -2.40 3.02 39.80
N ASP A 38 -3.34 3.04 40.73
CA ASP A 38 -4.42 2.11 40.99
C ASP A 38 -5.35 1.97 39.77
N ARG A 39 -5.09 0.98 38.91
CA ARG A 39 -6.07 0.47 37.95
C ARG A 39 -6.02 -1.06 37.89
N THR A 40 -6.96 -1.64 38.61
CA THR A 40 -7.51 -2.99 38.51
C THR A 40 -7.24 -3.71 37.16
N PRO A 41 -6.49 -4.83 37.14
CA PRO A 41 -6.27 -5.65 35.96
C PRO A 41 -7.47 -6.58 35.73
N ALA A 42 -8.39 -6.20 34.85
CA ALA A 42 -9.47 -7.07 34.41
C ALA A 42 -8.92 -8.12 33.41
N ALA A 43 -9.05 -9.39 33.81
CA ALA A 43 -9.17 -10.60 33.00
C ALA A 43 -8.17 -10.80 31.84
N ASN A 44 -7.21 -11.68 32.11
CA ASN A 44 -6.26 -12.29 31.19
C ASN A 44 -7.00 -13.23 30.20
N GLU A 45 -7.67 -12.68 29.19
CA GLU A 45 -7.97 -13.41 27.96
C GLU A 45 -6.74 -13.36 27.05
N ALA A 46 -6.40 -14.48 26.40
CA ALA A 46 -5.30 -14.57 25.43
C ALA A 46 -5.27 -13.32 24.53
N PRO A 47 -4.09 -12.79 24.14
CA PRO A 47 -3.97 -11.49 23.49
C PRO A 47 -4.75 -11.48 22.17
N SER A 48 -6.01 -11.08 22.26
CA SER A 48 -6.90 -11.02 21.11
C SER A 48 -6.36 -9.87 20.27
N ILE A 49 -5.78 -10.22 19.13
CA ILE A 49 -5.05 -9.30 18.25
C ILE A 49 -5.90 -8.03 18.08
N SER A 50 -5.37 -6.86 18.43
CA SER A 50 -6.14 -5.62 18.34
C SER A 50 -6.54 -5.32 16.88
N LYS A 51 -7.63 -4.58 16.66
CA LYS A 51 -8.09 -4.20 15.30
C LYS A 51 -6.97 -3.60 14.46
N SER A 52 -6.22 -2.65 15.03
CA SER A 52 -5.10 -1.97 14.38
C SER A 52 -3.91 -2.90 14.14
N GLN A 53 -3.72 -3.93 14.96
CA GLN A 53 -2.69 -4.95 14.74
C GLN A 53 -3.06 -5.82 13.53
N ARG A 54 -4.30 -6.33 13.46
CA ARG A 54 -4.79 -7.09 12.29
C ARG A 54 -4.60 -6.34 10.98
N VAL A 55 -4.88 -5.02 10.97
CA VAL A 55 -4.67 -4.18 9.79
C VAL A 55 -3.18 -4.08 9.43
N ARG A 56 -2.29 -3.93 10.41
CA ARG A 56 -0.84 -3.88 10.16
C ARG A 56 -0.33 -5.20 9.60
N ASP A 57 -0.75 -6.32 10.18
CA ASP A 57 -0.36 -7.67 9.75
C ASP A 57 -0.84 -7.92 8.31
N TYR A 58 -2.09 -7.54 8.00
CA TYR A 58 -2.64 -7.67 6.65
C TYR A 58 -1.92 -6.79 5.62
N ILE A 59 -1.58 -5.54 5.97
CA ILE A 59 -0.81 -4.64 5.09
C ILE A 59 0.62 -5.17 4.88
N ALA A 60 1.24 -5.74 5.92
CA ALA A 60 2.57 -6.35 5.82
C ALA A 60 2.57 -7.55 4.86
N ALA A 61 1.54 -8.40 4.95
CA ALA A 61 1.35 -9.51 4.02
C ALA A 61 0.96 -9.04 2.59
N ASN A 62 0.24 -7.92 2.48
CA ASN A 62 -0.30 -7.40 1.22
C ASN A 62 0.01 -5.91 1.00
N PRO A 63 1.27 -5.54 0.71
CA PRO A 63 1.69 -4.13 0.63
C PRO A 63 1.00 -3.34 -0.50
N LYS A 64 0.50 -4.04 -1.53
CA LYS A 64 -0.20 -3.45 -2.69
C LYS A 64 -1.73 -3.37 -2.51
N ALA A 65 -2.30 -3.89 -1.42
CA ALA A 65 -3.74 -3.93 -1.23
C ALA A 65 -4.36 -2.52 -1.17
N ARG A 66 -5.51 -2.34 -1.83
CA ARG A 66 -6.28 -1.09 -1.72
C ARG A 66 -7.05 -1.08 -0.40
N ASN A 67 -7.38 0.11 0.09
CA ASN A 67 -8.09 0.25 1.36
C ASN A 67 -9.47 -0.45 1.34
N LYS A 68 -10.12 -0.52 0.17
CA LYS A 68 -11.39 -1.25 -0.01
C LYS A 68 -11.20 -2.74 0.25
N ASP A 69 -10.18 -3.34 -0.35
CA ASP A 69 -9.89 -4.78 -0.25
C ASP A 69 -9.57 -5.16 1.20
N ILE A 70 -8.82 -4.32 1.92
CA ILE A 70 -8.48 -4.53 3.33
C ILE A 70 -9.75 -4.53 4.20
N VAL A 71 -10.68 -3.61 3.93
CA VAL A 71 -11.95 -3.53 4.67
C VAL A 71 -12.85 -4.71 4.34
N THR A 72 -12.87 -5.17 3.08
CA THR A 72 -13.62 -6.38 2.70
C THR A 72 -13.04 -7.61 3.40
N ALA A 73 -11.71 -7.78 3.44
CA ALA A 73 -11.06 -8.91 4.08
C ALA A 73 -11.19 -8.90 5.62
N LEU A 74 -11.13 -7.72 6.24
CA LEU A 74 -11.17 -7.57 7.70
C LEU A 74 -12.53 -7.08 8.22
N GLY A 75 -13.57 -7.13 7.40
CA GLY A 75 -14.91 -6.62 7.73
C GLY A 75 -15.58 -7.38 8.87
N SER A 76 -15.30 -8.68 9.00
CA SER A 76 -15.78 -9.54 10.10
C SER A 76 -15.31 -9.06 11.48
N PHE A 77 -14.20 -8.33 11.55
CA PHE A 77 -13.66 -7.76 12.78
C PHE A 77 -14.16 -6.33 13.06
N GLY A 78 -15.11 -5.84 12.27
CA GLY A 78 -15.70 -4.50 12.41
C GLY A 78 -14.72 -3.36 12.10
N ILE A 79 -13.76 -3.60 11.20
CA ILE A 79 -12.77 -2.61 10.77
C ILE A 79 -13.39 -1.69 9.71
N LYS A 80 -13.28 -0.38 9.91
CA LYS A 80 -13.80 0.65 8.99
C LYS A 80 -12.69 1.20 8.09
N VAL A 81 -13.09 1.84 6.99
CA VAL A 81 -12.17 2.53 6.07
C VAL A 81 -11.28 3.55 6.79
N GLY A 82 -11.83 4.26 7.79
CA GLY A 82 -11.10 5.25 8.59
C GLY A 82 -9.97 4.64 9.43
N ASP A 83 -10.19 3.43 9.96
CA ASP A 83 -9.18 2.72 10.76
C ASP A 83 -7.97 2.34 9.88
N VAL A 84 -8.24 1.80 8.70
CA VAL A 84 -7.21 1.43 7.71
C VAL A 84 -6.40 2.65 7.26
N ALA A 85 -7.08 3.77 6.96
CA ALA A 85 -6.42 5.01 6.56
C ALA A 85 -5.50 5.55 7.67
N SER A 86 -5.97 5.52 8.92
CA SER A 86 -5.21 5.97 10.09
C SER A 86 -3.96 5.12 10.32
N VAL A 87 -4.09 3.79 10.27
CA VAL A 87 -2.96 2.86 10.42
C VAL A 87 -1.93 3.06 9.32
N LYS A 88 -2.37 3.15 8.06
CA LYS A 88 -1.49 3.32 6.90
C LYS A 88 -0.76 4.67 6.93
N SER A 89 -1.43 5.73 7.40
CA SER A 89 -0.80 7.04 7.63
C SER A 89 0.29 6.98 8.69
N LYS A 90 0.03 6.32 9.84
CA LYS A 90 1.03 6.13 10.90
C LYS A 90 2.22 5.30 10.41
N LEU A 91 1.97 4.23 9.66
CA LEU A 91 3.03 3.38 9.10
C LEU A 91 3.97 4.18 8.17
N ARG A 92 3.42 5.11 7.38
CA ARG A 92 4.23 6.01 6.53
C ARG A 92 4.98 7.10 7.30
N GLN A 93 4.49 7.50 8.48
CA GLN A 93 5.20 8.47 9.32
C GLN A 93 6.38 7.83 10.05
N HIS A 94 6.27 6.54 10.38
CA HIS A 94 7.31 5.80 11.09
C HIS A 94 8.27 5.03 10.17
N GLY A 95 7.91 4.76 8.91
CA GLY A 95 8.76 4.05 7.95
C GLY A 95 9.73 4.96 7.20
N ASP A 96 11.04 4.76 7.43
CA ASP A 96 12.28 5.10 6.68
C ASP A 96 12.46 6.47 6.02
N LYS A 97 11.45 7.33 6.05
CA LYS A 97 11.59 8.72 5.61
C LYS A 97 11.50 9.55 6.88
N PRO A 98 12.62 10.13 7.36
CA PRO A 98 12.54 11.08 8.45
C PRO A 98 11.50 12.09 8.03
N ALA A 99 10.43 12.22 8.81
CA ALA A 99 9.38 13.18 8.55
C ALA A 99 10.08 14.50 8.27
N LEU A 100 10.11 14.93 7.00
CA LEU A 100 10.65 16.24 6.66
C LEU A 100 9.80 17.17 7.49
N LYS A 101 10.39 17.68 8.59
CA LYS A 101 9.80 18.73 9.40
C LYS A 101 9.41 19.77 8.37
N ARG A 102 8.10 19.91 8.11
CA ARG A 102 7.59 20.97 7.26
C ARG A 102 7.86 22.26 8.01
N ARG A 103 9.11 22.73 7.91
CA ARG A 103 9.52 24.09 8.24
C ARG A 103 8.64 24.97 7.35
N GLY A 104 7.84 25.82 7.99
CA GLY A 104 7.21 26.93 7.30
C GLY A 104 5.77 26.72 6.85
N ARG A 105 4.89 26.18 7.70
CA ARG A 105 3.57 26.82 7.76
C ARG A 105 3.55 27.67 9.03
N PRO A 106 3.73 29.00 8.95
CA PRO A 106 3.48 29.84 10.11
C PRO A 106 2.04 29.57 10.55
N LYS A 107 1.84 29.38 11.86
CA LYS A 107 0.52 29.43 12.48
C LYS A 107 -0.06 30.78 12.08
N GLY A 108 -0.99 30.77 11.12
CA GLY A 108 -1.73 31.96 10.75
C GLY A 108 -2.32 32.55 12.02
N PRO A 109 -2.14 33.85 12.28
CA PRO A 109 -2.65 34.46 13.49
C PRO A 109 -4.17 34.31 13.49
N LYS A 110 -4.70 33.85 14.63
CA LYS A 110 -6.12 33.96 14.96
C LYS A 110 -6.47 35.45 14.90
N LYS A 111 -7.04 35.93 13.79
CA LYS A 111 -7.62 37.28 13.75
C LYS A 111 -9.10 37.15 14.06
N SER A 112 -9.35 37.59 15.28
CA SER A 112 -10.61 37.92 15.92
C SER A 112 -11.61 38.63 15.01
N GLU A 113 -12.87 38.32 15.28
CA GLU A 113 -14.08 39.11 15.11
C GLU A 113 -13.88 40.60 14.78
N SER A 114 -14.55 41.05 13.72
CA SER A 114 -15.06 42.43 13.60
C SER A 114 -16.26 42.41 12.65
N LYS A 115 -17.40 42.86 13.18
CA LYS A 115 -18.70 43.04 12.53
C LYS A 115 -18.69 44.18 11.48
N VAL A 116 -19.84 44.29 10.77
CA VAL A 116 -20.41 45.45 10.03
C VAL A 116 -19.68 45.76 8.69
N ALA A 117 -20.29 45.99 7.53
CA ALA A 117 -21.62 46.46 7.16
C ALA A 117 -21.99 46.01 5.72
N SER A 118 -23.29 46.13 5.46
CA SER A 118 -24.05 46.06 4.20
C SER A 118 -23.43 46.77 2.98
N ASP A 119 -23.56 46.18 1.78
CA ASP A 119 -24.65 46.43 0.81
C ASP A 119 -24.46 45.61 -0.50
N PRO A 120 -25.52 45.36 -1.30
CA PRO A 120 -25.51 44.44 -2.44
C PRO A 120 -25.44 45.10 -3.84
N LYS A 121 -25.13 44.25 -4.84
CA LYS A 121 -25.40 44.33 -6.31
C LYS A 121 -24.45 45.17 -7.21
N PRO A 122 -24.45 44.97 -8.56
CA PRO A 122 -24.98 43.88 -9.40
C PRO A 122 -23.99 43.34 -10.48
N ALA A 123 -24.42 42.26 -11.16
CA ALA A 123 -23.77 41.53 -12.25
C ALA A 123 -23.56 42.31 -13.57
N LYS A 124 -22.53 41.94 -14.36
CA LYS A 124 -22.66 41.56 -15.79
C LYS A 124 -21.33 41.17 -16.47
N SER A 125 -21.41 40.06 -17.24
CA SER A 125 -20.78 39.72 -18.54
C SER A 125 -19.27 39.96 -18.74
N THR A 126 -18.49 39.07 -19.35
CA THR A 126 -18.66 38.62 -20.74
C THR A 126 -17.86 37.34 -21.01
N ALA A 127 -18.48 36.44 -21.77
CA ALA A 127 -17.86 35.30 -22.42
C ALA A 127 -16.58 35.69 -23.18
N LYS A 128 -15.55 34.84 -23.09
CA LYS A 128 -14.37 34.89 -23.97
C LYS A 128 -14.26 33.54 -24.70
N PRO A 129 -14.11 33.54 -26.04
CA PRO A 129 -14.21 32.35 -26.86
C PRO A 129 -13.06 31.37 -26.62
N ALA A 130 -13.41 30.08 -26.73
CA ALA A 130 -12.51 28.95 -26.65
C ALA A 130 -11.34 29.10 -27.62
N ARG A 131 -10.14 29.14 -27.07
CA ARG A 131 -8.90 28.90 -27.79
C ARG A 131 -8.63 27.40 -27.66
N PRO A 132 -8.54 26.61 -28.75
CA PRO A 132 -8.12 25.22 -28.62
C PRO A 132 -6.66 25.22 -28.17
N ALA A 133 -6.44 24.79 -26.93
CA ALA A 133 -5.11 24.47 -26.46
C ALA A 133 -4.61 23.27 -27.26
N MET A 134 -3.67 23.50 -28.17
CA MET A 134 -2.74 22.45 -28.59
C MET A 134 -1.92 22.09 -27.36
N VAL A 135 -2.45 21.20 -26.54
CA VAL A 135 -1.68 20.45 -25.56
C VAL A 135 -1.01 19.31 -26.31
N SER A 136 0.27 19.47 -26.57
CA SER A 136 1.19 18.38 -26.81
C SER A 136 1.23 17.51 -25.55
N SER A 137 0.21 16.66 -25.38
CA SER A 137 0.11 15.70 -24.31
C SER A 137 0.92 14.46 -24.67
N THR A 138 2.23 14.50 -24.39
CA THR A 138 2.99 13.28 -24.09
C THR A 138 2.78 12.84 -22.64
N ASP A 139 1.65 13.22 -22.04
CA ASP A 139 1.10 12.61 -20.84
C ASP A 139 -0.06 11.71 -21.29
N ALA A 140 0.28 10.75 -22.15
CA ALA A 140 -0.63 9.73 -22.60
C ALA A 140 -1.02 8.93 -21.36
N THR A 141 -2.26 9.08 -20.93
CA THR A 141 -2.87 8.25 -19.91
C THR A 141 -2.78 6.82 -20.44
N VAL A 142 -1.74 6.09 -20.03
CA VAL A 142 -1.52 4.71 -20.46
C VAL A 142 -2.75 3.94 -20.00
N GLY A 143 -3.53 3.46 -20.97
CA GLY A 143 -4.74 2.71 -20.71
C GLY A 143 -4.43 1.48 -19.87
N ILE A 144 -5.38 1.07 -19.02
CA ILE A 144 -5.21 -0.09 -18.14
C ILE A 144 -4.85 -1.33 -18.96
N ASP A 145 -5.45 -1.51 -20.13
CA ASP A 145 -5.18 -2.63 -21.04
C ASP A 145 -3.70 -2.69 -21.46
N VAL A 146 -3.07 -1.54 -21.68
CA VAL A 146 -1.64 -1.46 -22.04
C VAL A 146 -0.77 -1.87 -20.86
N LEU A 147 -1.15 -1.47 -19.64
CA LEU A 147 -0.44 -1.89 -18.43
C LEU A 147 -0.54 -3.40 -18.21
N GLU A 148 -1.69 -4.01 -18.48
CA GLU A 148 -1.86 -5.47 -18.41
C GLU A 148 -0.96 -6.19 -19.42
N GLN A 149 -0.90 -5.71 -20.66
CA GLN A 149 0.01 -6.24 -21.67
C GLN A 149 1.49 -6.10 -21.26
N CYS A 150 1.88 -4.99 -20.65
CA CYS A 150 3.23 -4.82 -20.13
C CYS A 150 3.56 -5.85 -19.03
N VAL A 151 2.60 -6.14 -18.14
CA VAL A 151 2.78 -7.15 -17.09
C VAL A 151 2.92 -8.56 -17.68
N GLU A 152 2.09 -8.91 -18.67
CA GLU A 152 2.24 -10.19 -19.37
C GLU A 152 3.59 -10.32 -20.06
N PHE A 153 4.06 -9.26 -20.71
CA PHE A 153 5.37 -9.25 -21.36
C PHE A 153 6.49 -9.50 -20.35
N ILE A 154 6.48 -8.81 -19.20
CA ILE A 154 7.48 -9.01 -18.14
C ILE A 154 7.44 -10.45 -17.60
N ARG A 155 6.26 -11.04 -17.45
CA ARG A 155 6.10 -12.44 -17.05
C ARG A 155 6.68 -13.40 -18.08
N LYS A 156 6.36 -13.21 -19.36
CA LYS A 156 6.88 -14.05 -20.47
C LYS A 156 8.40 -13.92 -20.64
N ALA A 157 8.95 -12.74 -20.38
CA ALA A 157 10.39 -12.49 -20.40
C ALA A 157 11.14 -13.12 -19.23
N GLY A 158 10.46 -13.62 -18.20
CA GLY A 158 11.09 -14.20 -17.00
C GLY A 158 11.51 -13.16 -15.94
N GLY A 159 11.03 -11.93 -16.04
CA GLY A 159 11.32 -10.86 -15.06
C GLY A 159 11.59 -9.50 -15.69
N ILE A 160 11.72 -8.47 -14.83
CA ILE A 160 11.94 -7.08 -15.26
C ILE A 160 13.33 -6.94 -15.92
N ASP A 161 14.35 -7.58 -15.37
CA ASP A 161 15.73 -7.48 -15.89
C ASP A 161 15.86 -8.08 -17.29
N HIS A 162 15.25 -9.25 -17.52
CA HIS A 162 15.20 -9.87 -18.85
C HIS A 162 14.42 -9.03 -19.86
N ALA A 163 13.31 -8.43 -19.45
CA ALA A 163 12.53 -7.53 -20.30
C ALA A 163 13.34 -6.28 -20.71
N GLN A 164 14.12 -5.70 -19.80
CA GLN A 164 15.00 -4.57 -20.10
C GLN A 164 16.10 -4.96 -21.09
N ASN A 165 16.78 -6.08 -20.85
CA ASN A 165 17.82 -6.57 -21.75
C ASN A 165 17.25 -6.83 -23.17
N ALA A 166 16.06 -7.43 -23.28
CA ALA A 166 15.39 -7.62 -24.56
C ALA A 166 15.09 -6.30 -25.28
N LEU A 167 14.61 -5.28 -24.55
CA LEU A 167 14.35 -3.95 -25.11
C LEU A 167 15.64 -3.26 -25.58
N ASP A 168 16.73 -3.38 -24.84
CA ASP A 168 18.03 -2.81 -25.23
C ASP A 168 18.60 -3.51 -26.47
N LEU A 169 18.43 -4.83 -26.58
CA LEU A 169 18.83 -5.59 -27.76
C LEU A 169 18.05 -5.16 -29.00
N ILE A 170 16.74 -4.95 -28.88
CA ILE A 170 15.89 -4.42 -29.96
C ILE A 170 16.34 -3.01 -30.39
N ARG A 171 16.65 -2.12 -29.44
CA ARG A 171 17.16 -0.77 -29.73
C ARG A 171 18.49 -0.81 -30.48
N ARG A 172 19.39 -1.73 -30.11
CA ARG A 172 20.67 -1.93 -30.78
C ARG A 172 20.48 -2.42 -32.23
N ILE A 173 19.58 -3.36 -32.47
CA ILE A 173 19.28 -3.84 -33.83
C ILE A 173 18.68 -2.72 -34.68
N ARG A 174 17.80 -1.90 -34.11
CA ARG A 174 17.11 -0.82 -34.84
C ARG A 174 18.00 0.39 -35.14
N SER A 175 19.15 0.52 -34.47
CA SER A 175 20.11 1.62 -34.68
C SER A 175 21.24 1.27 -35.65
N LEU A 176 21.30 0.03 -36.13
CA LEU A 176 22.12 -0.40 -37.26
C LEU A 176 21.42 -0.07 -38.58
#